data_AF-A0AB37I4F8-F1
#
_entry.id   AF-A0AB37I4F8-F1
#
_cell.length_a   1.000
_cell.length_b   1.000
_cell.length_c   1.000
_cell.angle_alpha   90.00
_cell.angle_beta   90.00
_cell.angle_gamma   90.00
#
_symmetry.space_group_name_H-M   'P 1'
#
loop_
_entity.id
_entity.type
_entity.pdbx_description
1 polymer ?
#
loop_
_entity_poly.entity_id
_entity_poly.type
_entity_poly.pdbx_seq_one_letter_code
_entity_poly.pdbx_strand_id
1 'polypeptide(L)'
;MDFLEGDALRKYSNHVKFDPYTGKLDVEAYMSVWVSQEGVRQYPDTEFLGSRYLGGELAAGASFTRKTDKGVSHACQWWIVWRDDIRWDFELCSAPDASVIAPELIAALDTVTWVDVPPSFRCSPALSSDINC
;
A
#
# COMPACT_ATOMS: atom_id res chain seq x y z
N MET A 1 -3.37 -17.85 -16.39
CA MET A 1 -2.96 -16.43 -16.43
C MET A 1 -4.24 -15.64 -16.39
N ASP A 2 -4.70 -15.31 -15.18
CA ASP A 2 -6.00 -14.65 -15.02
C ASP A 2 -5.87 -13.15 -15.27
N PHE A 3 -6.71 -12.71 -16.19
CA PHE A 3 -6.80 -11.41 -16.86
C PHE A 3 -7.25 -10.24 -15.95
N LEU A 4 -7.21 -10.39 -14.63
CA LEU A 4 -7.89 -9.48 -13.70
C LEU A 4 -7.05 -8.28 -13.23
N GLU A 5 -5.71 -8.34 -13.27
CA GLU A 5 -4.86 -7.18 -12.94
C GLU A 5 -4.70 -6.19 -14.10
N GLY A 6 -4.83 -6.68 -15.34
CA GLY A 6 -4.79 -5.86 -16.54
C GLY A 6 -5.90 -4.82 -16.58
N ASP A 7 -7.12 -5.16 -16.16
CA ASP A 7 -8.28 -4.26 -16.25
C ASP A 7 -8.31 -3.17 -15.14
N ALA A 8 -7.77 -3.44 -13.95
CA ALA A 8 -7.70 -2.43 -12.88
C ALA A 8 -6.70 -1.31 -13.22
N LEU A 9 -5.56 -1.67 -13.83
CA LEU A 9 -4.53 -0.72 -14.27
C LEU A 9 -4.88 -0.07 -15.62
N ARG A 10 -5.74 -0.70 -16.44
CA ARG A 10 -6.21 -0.14 -17.72
C ARG A 10 -6.95 1.18 -17.57
N LYS A 11 -7.59 1.44 -16.42
CA LYS A 11 -8.18 2.76 -16.12
C LYS A 11 -7.15 3.90 -16.19
N TYR A 12 -5.89 3.60 -15.91
CA TYR A 12 -4.78 4.55 -15.95
C TYR A 12 -3.86 4.38 -17.15
N SER A 13 -4.15 3.49 -18.11
CA SER A 13 -3.24 3.17 -19.22
C SER A 13 -2.88 4.38 -20.11
N ASN A 14 -3.69 5.43 -20.09
CA ASN A 14 -3.42 6.68 -20.81
C ASN A 14 -2.48 7.63 -20.04
N HIS A 15 -2.24 7.37 -18.76
CA HIS A 15 -1.50 8.24 -17.85
C HIS A 15 -0.31 7.56 -17.18
N VAL A 16 -0.35 6.23 -17.08
CA VAL A 16 0.65 5.41 -16.43
C VAL A 16 1.12 4.38 -17.44
N LYS A 17 2.42 4.43 -17.75
CA LYS A 17 3.06 3.53 -18.70
C LYS A 17 3.85 2.49 -17.92
N PHE A 18 3.73 1.24 -18.35
CA PHE A 18 4.75 0.26 -18.03
C PHE A 18 6.02 0.63 -18.79
N ASP A 19 7.15 0.53 -18.12
CA ASP A 19 8.43 0.65 -18.78
C ASP A 19 8.51 -0.42 -19.89
N PRO A 20 8.79 -0.03 -21.14
CA PRO A 20 8.69 -0.94 -22.29
C PRO A 20 9.81 -1.99 -22.33
N TYR A 21 10.86 -1.83 -21.52
CA TYR A 21 12.01 -2.74 -21.48
C TYR A 21 11.95 -3.72 -20.31
N THR A 22 11.38 -3.29 -19.19
CA THR A 22 11.33 -4.04 -17.93
C THR A 22 9.93 -4.51 -17.58
N GLY A 23 8.89 -3.98 -18.22
CA GLY A 23 7.49 -4.27 -17.87
C GLY A 23 7.07 -3.71 -16.51
N LYS A 24 7.93 -2.95 -15.83
CA LYS A 24 7.64 -2.41 -14.49
C LYS A 24 6.74 -1.18 -14.55
N LEU A 25 5.81 -1.10 -13.61
CA LEU A 25 5.00 0.10 -13.40
C LEU A 25 5.87 1.24 -12.85
N ASP A 26 5.77 2.43 -13.41
CA ASP A 26 6.24 3.65 -12.75
C ASP A 26 5.29 3.97 -11.59
N VAL A 27 5.70 3.57 -10.38
CA VAL A 27 4.89 3.72 -9.17
C VAL A 27 4.68 5.18 -8.79
N GLU A 28 5.64 6.06 -9.06
CA GLU A 28 5.50 7.50 -8.76
C GLU A 28 4.50 8.15 -9.70
N ALA A 29 4.60 7.87 -11.01
CA ALA A 29 3.64 8.34 -11.99
C ALA A 29 2.24 7.81 -11.69
N TYR A 30 2.11 6.53 -11.33
CA TYR A 30 0.85 5.95 -10.90
C TYR A 30 0.25 6.71 -9.71
N MET A 31 1.03 6.86 -8.63
CA MET A 31 0.52 7.45 -7.40
C MET A 31 0.18 8.94 -7.60
N SER A 32 0.98 9.69 -8.36
CA SER A 32 0.67 11.07 -8.71
C SER A 32 -0.64 11.21 -9.49
N VAL A 33 -0.90 10.31 -10.45
CA VAL A 33 -2.17 10.26 -11.19
C VAL A 33 -3.32 9.89 -10.25
N TRP A 34 -3.14 8.89 -9.39
CA TRP A 34 -4.16 8.51 -8.42
C TRP A 34 -4.50 9.66 -7.48
N VAL A 35 -3.50 10.34 -6.89
CA VAL A 35 -3.71 11.51 -6.02
C VAL A 35 -4.52 12.57 -6.74
N SER A 36 -4.13 12.94 -7.96
CA SER A 36 -4.76 14.04 -8.71
C SER A 36 -6.17 13.75 -9.22
N GLN A 37 -6.55 12.48 -9.38
CA GLN A 37 -7.85 12.11 -9.96
C GLN A 37 -8.80 11.46 -8.97
N GLU A 38 -8.32 10.55 -8.13
CA GLU A 38 -9.15 9.68 -7.29
C GLU A 38 -8.99 9.99 -5.82
N GLY A 39 -7.74 10.10 -5.36
CA GLY A 39 -7.40 10.48 -4.00
C GLY A 39 -8.15 11.73 -3.58
N VAL A 40 -7.95 12.85 -4.28
CA VAL A 40 -8.65 14.12 -3.96
C VAL A 40 -10.18 14.06 -4.08
N ARG A 41 -10.73 13.16 -4.89
CA ARG A 41 -12.19 12.98 -5.00
C ARG A 41 -12.76 12.22 -3.82
N GLN A 42 -12.03 11.23 -3.33
CA GLN A 42 -12.46 10.35 -2.23
C GLN A 42 -12.11 10.94 -0.86
N TYR A 43 -10.93 11.56 -0.76
CA TYR A 43 -10.36 12.18 0.43
C TYR A 43 -9.78 13.55 0.04
N PRO A 44 -10.51 14.65 0.31
CA PRO A 44 -10.13 15.99 -0.18
C PRO A 44 -8.76 16.49 0.28
N ASP A 45 -8.21 15.93 1.34
CA ASP A 45 -6.90 16.25 1.90
C ASP A 45 -5.79 15.28 1.43
N THR A 46 -6.01 14.55 0.34
CA THR A 46 -5.00 13.64 -0.20
C THR A 46 -3.76 14.40 -0.65
N GLU A 47 -2.58 13.96 -0.20
CA GLU A 47 -1.29 14.52 -0.58
C GLU A 47 -0.33 13.42 -1.03
N PHE A 48 0.48 13.73 -2.05
CA PHE A 48 1.53 12.82 -2.51
C PHE A 48 2.75 12.90 -1.59
N LEU A 49 3.20 11.76 -1.09
CA LEU A 49 4.34 11.66 -0.15
C LEU A 49 5.69 11.48 -0.84
N GLY A 50 5.71 11.32 -2.17
CA GLY A 50 6.91 10.93 -2.91
C GLY A 50 7.14 9.43 -2.87
N SER A 51 8.41 9.04 -3.05
CA SER A 51 8.83 7.64 -3.05
C SER A 51 9.73 7.29 -1.88
N ARG A 52 9.79 5.99 -1.59
CA ARG A 52 10.74 5.36 -0.66
C ARG A 52 11.03 3.93 -1.10
N TYR A 53 12.02 3.29 -0.50
CA TYR A 53 12.26 1.87 -0.70
C TYR A 53 11.58 1.04 0.39
N LEU A 54 10.86 -0.01 0.00
CA LEU A 54 10.27 -1.01 0.89
C LEU A 54 10.87 -2.38 0.53
N GLY A 55 11.69 -2.94 1.42
CA GLY A 55 12.41 -4.19 1.16
C GLY A 55 13.32 -4.17 -0.07
N GLY A 56 13.81 -2.99 -0.47
CA GLY A 56 14.65 -2.80 -1.66
C GLY A 56 13.89 -2.52 -2.96
N GLU A 57 12.55 -2.61 -2.96
CA GLU A 57 11.71 -2.24 -4.09
C GLU A 57 11.22 -0.80 -3.96
N LEU A 58 11.13 -0.09 -5.09
CA LEU A 58 10.64 1.29 -5.10
C LEU A 58 9.13 1.32 -4.81
N ALA A 59 8.75 2.16 -3.86
CA ALA A 59 7.37 2.41 -3.47
C ALA A 59 7.03 3.88 -3.66
N ALA A 60 5.76 4.18 -3.93
CA ALA A 60 5.24 5.55 -3.95
C ALA A 60 4.02 5.66 -3.04
N GLY A 61 3.90 6.77 -2.31
CA GLY A 61 2.93 6.92 -1.24
C GLY A 61 2.04 8.14 -1.34
N ALA A 62 0.88 8.07 -0.71
CA ALA A 62 0.00 9.21 -0.47
C ALA A 62 -0.56 9.18 0.95
N SER A 63 -0.77 10.35 1.55
CA SER A 63 -1.49 10.51 2.82
C SER A 63 -2.88 11.05 2.58
N PHE A 64 -3.83 10.71 3.47
CA PHE A 64 -5.20 11.21 3.43
C PHE A 64 -5.91 10.97 4.77
N THR A 65 -6.99 11.70 5.04
CA THR A 65 -7.88 11.42 6.16
C THR A 65 -9.07 10.57 5.70
N ARG A 66 -9.23 9.38 6.29
CA ARG A 66 -10.41 8.53 6.09
C ARG A 66 -11.41 8.77 7.20
N LYS A 67 -12.65 9.11 6.83
CA LYS A 67 -13.79 9.14 7.75
C LYS A 67 -14.68 7.94 7.51
N THR A 68 -15.07 7.27 8.59
CA THR A 68 -16.08 6.20 8.54
C THR A 68 -17.49 6.78 8.49
N ASP A 69 -18.48 5.98 8.11
CA ASP A 69 -19.90 6.37 8.11
C ASP A 69 -20.41 6.80 9.49
N LYS A 70 -19.73 6.37 10.57
CA LYS A 70 -20.04 6.74 11.95
C LYS A 70 -19.36 8.05 12.39
N GLY A 71 -18.64 8.72 11.50
CA GLY A 71 -17.93 9.97 11.77
C GLY A 71 -16.55 9.83 12.39
N VAL A 72 -16.10 8.60 12.70
CA VAL A 72 -14.75 8.33 13.23
C VAL A 72 -13.71 8.64 12.15
N SER A 73 -12.67 9.38 12.52
CA SER A 73 -11.62 9.83 11.61
C SER A 73 -10.32 9.04 11.81
N HIS A 74 -9.59 8.78 10.73
CA HIS A 74 -8.26 8.16 10.75
C HIS A 74 -7.33 8.92 9.81
N ALA A 75 -6.12 9.23 10.27
CA ALA A 75 -5.03 9.64 9.40
C ALA A 75 -4.44 8.38 8.77
N CYS A 76 -4.37 8.32 7.45
CA CYS A 76 -3.90 7.15 6.72
C CYS A 76 -2.79 7.50 5.73
N GLN A 77 -1.93 6.51 5.46
CA GLN A 77 -1.01 6.48 4.34
C GLN A 77 -1.26 5.23 3.52
N TRP A 78 -1.22 5.37 2.20
CA TRP A 78 -1.24 4.26 1.26
C TRP A 78 0.03 4.27 0.44
N TRP A 79 0.73 3.13 0.40
CA TRP A 79 1.96 2.93 -0.36
C TRP A 79 1.76 1.79 -1.35
N ILE A 80 2.18 2.02 -2.60
CA ILE A 80 2.16 0.99 -3.64
C ILE A 80 3.58 0.53 -3.95
N VAL A 81 3.75 -0.77 -4.22
CA VAL A 81 4.99 -1.37 -4.72
C VAL A 81 4.67 -2.23 -5.93
N TRP A 82 5.52 -2.16 -6.96
CA TRP A 82 5.45 -3.07 -8.10
C TRP A 82 6.58 -4.09 -8.01
N ARG A 83 6.24 -5.35 -7.71
CA ARG A 83 7.21 -6.45 -7.56
C ARG A 83 6.67 -7.71 -8.26
N ASP A 84 7.55 -8.39 -8.99
CA ASP A 84 7.23 -9.64 -9.71
C ASP A 84 5.96 -9.56 -10.57
N ASP A 85 5.84 -8.45 -11.31
CA ASP A 85 4.71 -8.13 -12.18
C ASP A 85 3.34 -8.01 -11.48
N ILE A 86 3.35 -7.86 -10.15
CA ILE A 86 2.16 -7.73 -9.30
C ILE A 86 2.23 -6.43 -8.49
N ARG A 87 1.06 -5.83 -8.20
CA ARG A 87 0.95 -4.68 -7.30
C ARG A 87 0.77 -5.13 -5.85
N TRP A 88 1.58 -4.58 -4.96
CA TRP A 88 1.41 -4.70 -3.52
C TRP A 88 0.95 -3.37 -2.92
N ASP A 89 -0.07 -3.44 -2.08
CA ASP A 89 -0.69 -2.28 -1.43
C ASP A 89 -0.43 -2.35 0.09
N PHE A 90 0.25 -1.34 0.65
CA PHE A 90 0.45 -1.18 2.10
C PHE A 90 -0.38 -0.01 2.60
N GLU A 91 -1.26 -0.27 3.56
CA GLU A 91 -2.06 0.76 4.21
C GLU A 91 -1.71 0.85 5.70
N LEU A 92 -1.46 2.07 6.16
CA LEU A 92 -1.22 2.40 7.56
C LEU A 92 -2.26 3.43 7.97
N CYS A 93 -2.98 3.18 9.05
CA CYS A 93 -3.93 4.15 9.60
C CYS A 93 -3.70 4.33 11.08
N SER A 94 -3.96 5.55 11.57
CA SER A 94 -3.94 5.88 12.98
C SER A 94 -5.07 5.16 13.74
N ALA A 95 -4.98 5.19 15.07
CA ALA A 95 -6.10 4.83 15.93
C ALA A 95 -7.33 5.71 15.65
N PRO A 96 -8.56 5.27 16.01
CA PRO A 96 -9.77 6.08 15.92
C PRO A 96 -9.57 7.49 16.48
N ASP A 97 -9.94 8.48 15.68
CA ASP A 97 -9.91 9.92 15.96
C ASP A 97 -8.52 10.52 16.25
N ALA A 98 -7.45 9.73 16.07
CA ALA A 98 -6.09 10.24 16.10
C ALA A 98 -5.73 10.90 14.77
N SER A 99 -5.16 12.11 14.83
CA SER A 99 -4.79 12.90 13.64
C SER A 99 -3.41 12.55 13.07
N VAL A 100 -2.66 11.68 13.73
CA VAL A 100 -1.29 11.30 13.32
C VAL A 100 -1.14 9.79 13.43
N ILE A 101 -0.48 9.18 12.45
CA ILE A 101 -0.10 7.76 12.48
C ILE A 101 1.04 7.58 13.47
N ALA A 102 0.96 6.53 14.29
CA ALA A 102 1.97 6.23 15.27
C ALA A 102 3.36 6.04 14.59
N PRO A 103 4.42 6.72 15.04
CA PRO A 103 5.73 6.65 14.38
C PRO A 103 6.29 5.23 14.23
N GLU A 104 5.98 4.33 15.17
CA GLU A 104 6.37 2.93 15.13
C GLU A 104 5.73 2.17 13.95
N LEU A 105 4.52 2.54 13.54
CA LEU A 105 3.87 1.96 12.36
C LEU A 105 4.53 2.45 11.07
N ILE A 106 4.93 3.73 11.03
CA ILE A 106 5.68 4.28 9.90
C ILE A 106 7.07 3.63 9.81
N ALA A 107 7.74 3.44 10.95
CA ALA A 107 9.05 2.78 11.02
C ALA A 107 8.98 1.29 10.66
N ALA A 108 7.83 0.62 10.86
CA ALA A 108 7.66 -0.77 10.44
C ALA A 108 7.81 -0.95 8.92
N LEU A 109 7.52 0.08 8.11
CA LEU A 109 7.77 0.05 6.66
C LEU A 109 9.26 -0.15 6.32
N ASP A 110 10.17 0.37 7.15
CA ASP A 110 11.61 0.21 6.95
C ASP A 110 12.09 -1.22 7.23
N THR A 111 11.24 -2.04 7.84
CA THR A 111 11.53 -3.45 8.16
C THR A 111 10.95 -4.43 7.15
N VAL A 112 10.26 -3.93 6.11
CA VAL A 112 9.69 -4.76 5.05
C VAL A 112 10.81 -5.58 4.41
N THR A 113 10.57 -6.88 4.32
CA THR A 113 11.44 -7.83 3.63
C THR A 113 10.59 -8.71 2.73
N TRP A 114 11.03 -8.86 1.48
CA TRP A 114 10.37 -9.74 0.51
C TRP A 114 11.00 -11.12 0.61
N VAL A 115 10.16 -12.15 0.61
CA VAL A 115 10.58 -13.55 0.72
C VAL A 115 9.90 -14.37 -0.36
N ASP A 116 10.68 -15.11 -1.14
CA ASP A 116 10.12 -15.94 -2.23
C ASP A 116 9.47 -17.22 -1.69
N VAL A 117 9.94 -17.69 -0.52
CA VAL A 117 9.35 -18.79 0.21
C VAL A 117 8.66 -18.21 1.44
N PRO A 118 7.34 -18.44 1.62
CA PRO A 118 6.65 -18.01 2.82
C PRO A 118 7.40 -18.52 4.05
N PRO A 119 7.62 -17.68 5.08
CA PRO A 119 8.26 -18.15 6.29
C PRO A 119 7.40 -19.28 6.87
N SER A 120 8.03 -20.37 7.26
CA SER A 120 7.32 -21.39 8.02
C SER A 120 6.98 -20.77 9.38
N PHE A 121 5.76 -20.27 9.53
CA PHE A 121 5.23 -19.91 10.83
C PHE A 121 5.07 -21.20 11.61
N ARG A 122 6.07 -21.56 12.41
CA ARG A 122 5.85 -22.51 13.49
C ARG A 122 5.06 -21.74 14.52
N CYS A 123 3.79 -22.11 14.70
CA CYS A 123 3.10 -21.78 15.94
C CYS A 123 4.05 -22.19 17.07
N SER A 124 4.54 -21.23 17.85
CA SER A 124 5.01 -21.55 19.19
C SER A 124 3.90 -22.37 19.83
N PRO A 125 4.18 -23.54 20.42
CA PRO A 125 3.15 -24.27 21.12
C PRO A 125 2.53 -23.27 22.10
N ALA A 126 1.25 -22.94 21.88
CA ALA A 126 0.50 -22.16 22.84
C ALA A 126 0.68 -22.89 24.16
N LEU A 127 1.17 -22.20 25.19
CA LEU A 127 1.08 -22.72 26.54
C LEU A 127 -0.41 -22.83 26.84
N SER A 128 -0.98 -24.00 26.56
CA SER A 128 -2.35 -24.38 26.84
C SER A 128 -3.41 -23.43 26.24
N SER A 129 -3.84 -23.69 25.01
CA SER A 129 -5.26 -23.52 24.67
C SER A 129 -5.65 -24.37 23.48
N ASP A 130 -6.81 -25.01 23.59
CA ASP A 130 -7.44 -25.96 22.68
C ASP A 130 -7.86 -25.34 21.33
N ILE A 131 -6.92 -24.71 20.63
CA ILE A 131 -7.12 -24.24 19.25
C ILE A 131 -6.32 -25.18 18.35
N ASN A 132 -7.03 -26.13 17.73
CA ASN A 132 -6.46 -26.94 16.65
C ASN A 132 -6.10 -26.02 15.49
N CYS A 133 -4.86 -26.13 15.05
CA CYS A 133 -4.43 -25.71 13.72
C CYS A 133 -5.16 -26.53 12.63
#